data_AF-A0AAP0IFR9-F1
#
_entry.id   AF-A0AAP0IFR9-F1
#
_cell.length_a   1.000
_cell.length_b   1.000
_cell.length_c   1.000
_cell.angle_alpha   90.00
_cell.angle_beta   90.00
_cell.angle_gamma   90.00
#
_symmetry.space_group_name_H-M   'P 1'
#
loop_
_entity.id
_entity.type
_entity.pdbx_description
1 polymer ?
#
loop_
_entity_poly.entity_id
_entity_poly.type
_entity_poly.pdbx_seq_one_letter_code
_entity_poly.pdbx_strand_id
1 'polypeptide(L)' 'MLLEHVLVLSAYLFLIGIYGLITSRNMVKALMCLELILNAVNMNFVTFSNFFDNHQLKGGIFSILL' A
#
# COMPACT_ATOMS: atom_id res chain seq x y z
N MET A 1 12.08 11.28 -9.44
CA MET A 1 10.71 11.76 -9.70
C MET A 1 9.65 10.66 -9.66
N LEU A 2 9.80 9.53 -10.36
CA LEU A 2 8.74 8.49 -10.41
C LEU A 2 8.49 7.81 -9.04
N LEU A 3 9.54 7.55 -8.26
CA LEU A 3 9.45 6.99 -6.90
C LEU A 3 8.69 7.88 -5.92
N GLU A 4 8.94 9.19 -5.94
CA GLU A 4 8.27 10.14 -5.04
C GLU A 4 6.77 10.20 -5.32
N HIS A 5 6.36 10.10 -6.59
CA HIS A 5 4.95 10.06 -6.95
C HIS A 5 4.26 8.79 -6.43
N VAL A 6 4.93 7.64 -6.47
CA VAL A 6 4.38 6.38 -5.96
C VAL A 6 4.31 6.37 -4.42
N LEU A 7 5.31 6.95 -3.74
CA LEU A 7 5.27 7.13 -2.29
C LEU A 7 4.12 8.05 -1.87
N VAL A 8 3.94 9.17 -2.56
CA VAL A 8 2.85 10.12 -2.28
C VAL A 8 1.49 9.47 -2.57
N LEU A 9 1.36 8.71 -3.66
CA LEU A 9 0.12 8.00 -4.01
C LEU A 9 -0.23 6.92 -2.97
N SER A 10 0.74 6.13 -2.52
CA SER A 10 0.52 5.11 -1.48
C SER A 10 0.16 5.73 -0.13
N ALA A 11 0.79 6.83 0.26
CA ALA A 11 0.42 7.59 1.47
C ALA A 11 -1.00 8.16 1.39
N TYR A 12 -1.41 8.67 0.23
CA TYR A 12 -2.75 9.18 0.00
C TYR A 12 -3.82 8.07 0.11
N LEU A 13 -3.58 6.92 -0.51
CA LEU A 13 -4.46 5.75 -0.41
C LEU A 13 -4.56 5.22 1.04
N PHE A 14 -3.46 5.24 1.79
CA PHE A 14 -3.43 4.85 3.20
C PHE A 14 -4.30 5.78 4.08
N LEU A 15 -4.21 7.09 3.88
CA LEU A 15 -5.02 8.08 4.59
C LEU A 15 -6.53 7.92 4.28
N ILE A 16 -6.88 7.66 3.02
CA ILE A 16 -8.27 7.37 2.62
C ILE A 16 -8.75 6.07 3.26
N GLY A 17 -7.91 5.04 3.28
CA GLY A 17 -8.21 3.76 3.94
C GLY A 17 -8.51 3.93 5.42
N ILE A 18 -7.67 4.67 6.15
CA ILE A 18 -7.88 4.99 7.58
C ILE A 18 -9.17 5.79 7.79
N TYR A 19 -9.40 6.82 6.98
CA TYR A 19 -10.61 7.63 7.09
C TYR A 19 -11.89 6.80 6.85
N GLY A 20 -11.84 5.89 5.87
CA GLY A 20 -12.90 4.93 5.58
C GLY A 20 -13.12 3.92 6.71
N LEU A 21 -12.04 3.47 7.36
CA LEU A 21 -12.10 2.56 8.50
C LEU A 21 -12.78 3.21 9.72
N ILE A 22 -12.45 4.46 10.03
CA ILE A 22 -13.04 5.21 11.16
C ILE A 22 -14.51 5.54 10.89
N THR A 23 -14.87 5.88 9.66
CA THR A 23 -16.25 6.25 9.26
C THR A 23 -17.15 5.03 9.03
N SER A 24 -16.57 3.83 8.98
CA SER A 24 -17.31 2.61 8.67
C SER A 24 -18.25 2.21 9.83
N ARG A 25 -19.57 2.29 9.59
CA ARG A 25 -20.60 1.73 10.47
C ARG A 25 -20.89 0.24 10.25
N ASN A 26 -20.48 -0.32 9.12
CA ASN A 26 -20.76 -1.71 8.75
C ASN A 26 -19.46 -2.51 8.70
N MET A 27 -19.47 -3.71 9.29
CA MET A 27 -18.31 -4.60 9.34
C MET A 27 -17.77 -4.94 7.94
N VAL A 28 -18.64 -5.12 6.94
CA VAL A 28 -18.23 -5.34 5.54
C VAL A 28 -17.48 -4.15 4.96
N LYS A 29 -17.90 -2.92 5.31
CA LYS A 29 -17.25 -1.68 4.86
C LYS A 29 -15.89 -1.51 5.55
N ALA A 30 -15.79 -1.90 6.82
CA ALA A 30 -14.53 -1.95 7.55
C ALA A 30 -13.52 -2.90 6.87
N LEU A 31 -13.97 -4.10 6.51
CA LEU A 31 -13.14 -5.09 5.82
C LEU A 31 -12.66 -4.59 4.45
N MET A 32 -13.53 -3.94 3.69
CA MET A 32 -13.16 -3.36 2.39
C MET A 32 -12.12 -2.22 2.54
N CYS A 33 -12.24 -1.40 3.58
CA CYS A 33 -11.22 -0.39 3.91
C CYS A 33 -9.90 -1.04 4.38
N LEU A 34 -9.98 -2.14 5.13
CA LEU A 34 -8.80 -2.90 5.58
C LEU A 34 -8.01 -3.45 4.38
N GLU A 35 -8.69 -4.07 3.40
CA GLU A 35 -8.08 -4.54 2.15
C GLU A 35 -7.39 -3.39 1.39
N LEU A 36 -8.03 -2.20 1.37
CA LEU A 36 -7.46 -1.02 0.72
C LEU A 36 -6.20 -0.49 1.44
N ILE A 37 -6.18 -0.52 2.78
CA ILE A 37 -5.01 -0.20 3.60
C ILE A 37 -3.88 -1.19 3.33
N LEU A 38 -4.17 -2.50 3.32
CA LEU A 38 -3.19 -3.56 3.06
C LEU A 38 -2.57 -3.40 1.67
N ASN A 39 -3.38 -3.08 0.65
CA ASN A 39 -2.88 -2.83 -0.70
C ASN A 39 -1.99 -1.58 -0.78
N ALA A 40 -2.32 -0.51 -0.07
CA ALA A 40 -1.49 0.70 0.01
C ALA A 40 -0.13 0.43 0.67
N VAL A 41 -0.12 -0.35 1.76
CA VAL A 41 1.12 -0.78 2.44
C VAL A 41 1.96 -1.67 1.53
N ASN A 42 1.34 -2.60 0.79
CA ASN A 42 2.07 -3.46 -0.16
C ASN A 42 2.73 -2.63 -1.27
N MET A 43 2.01 -1.64 -1.83
CA MET A 43 2.56 -0.72 -2.83
C MET A 43 3.75 0.09 -2.29
N ASN A 44 3.67 0.56 -1.03
CA ASN A 44 4.76 1.26 -0.36
C ASN A 44 5.97 0.34 -0.16
N PHE A 45 5.73 -0.90 0.29
CA PHE A 45 6.76 -1.90 0.50
C PHE A 45 7.46 -2.31 -0.80
N VAL A 46 6.72 -2.53 -1.88
CA VAL A 46 7.28 -2.80 -3.23
C VAL A 46 8.16 -1.65 -3.69
N THR A 47 7.73 -0.42 -3.45
CA THR A 47 8.49 0.78 -3.84
C THR A 47 9.78 0.93 -3.04
N PHE A 48 9.74 0.68 -1.72
CA PHE A 48 10.93 0.63 -0.86
C PHE A 48 11.88 -0.50 -1.24
N SER A 49 11.35 -1.68 -1.57
CA SER A 49 12.12 -2.82 -2.04
C SER A 49 12.82 -2.50 -3.38
N ASN A 50 12.14 -1.83 -4.30
CA ASN A 50 12.72 -1.35 -5.56
C ASN A 50 13.81 -0.28 -5.35
N PHE A 51 13.67 0.57 -4.33
CA PHE A 51 14.66 1.59 -3.99
C PHE A 51 15.95 1.00 -3.40
N PHE A 52 15.83 -0.04 -2.58
CA PHE A 52 16.99 -0.74 -1.99
C PHE A 52 17.65 -1.73 -2.97
N ASP A 53 16.85 -2.35 -3.85
CA ASP A 53 17.26 -3.40 -4.80
C ASP A 53 17.54 -2.81 -6.19
N ASN A 54 18.56 -1.94 -6.30
CA ASN A 54 19.07 -1.44 -7.58
C ASN A 54 19.70 -2.55 -8.47
N HIS A 55 19.32 -3.83 -8.25
CA HIS A 55 19.72 -5.02 -8.98
C HIS A 55 18.52 -5.96 -9.25
N GLN A 56 17.47 -5.36 -9.83
CA GLN A 56 16.55 -5.95 -10.82
C GLN A 56 15.62 -7.13 -10.47
N LEU A 57 15.72 -7.89 -9.37
CA LEU A 57 15.01 -9.20 -9.33
C LEU A 57 14.40 -9.66 -8.00
N LYS A 58 14.12 -8.79 -7.01
CA LYS A 58 13.50 -9.28 -5.74
C LYS A 58 12.22 -8.60 -5.25
N GLY A 59 11.84 -7.45 -5.79
CA GLY A 59 10.63 -6.73 -5.34
C GLY A 59 9.31 -7.49 -5.55
N GLY A 60 9.19 -8.26 -6.65
CA GLY A 60 7.96 -8.99 -6.97
C GLY A 60 7.67 -10.20 -6.05
N ILE A 61 8.71 -10.78 -5.45
CA ILE A 61 8.57 -12.02 -4.65
C ILE A 61 8.07 -11.70 -3.24
N PHE A 62 8.39 -10.53 -2.70
CA PHE A 62 7.91 -10.11 -1.38
C PHE A 62 6.46 -9.62 -1.40
N SER A 63 6.01 -9.08 -2.53
CA SER A 63 4.63 -8.60 -2.73
C SER A 63 3.59 -9.72 -2.79
N ILE A 64 4.02 -10.95 -3.09
CA ILE A 64 3.19 -12.16 -3.27
C ILE A 64 3.19 -13.05 -2.01
N LEU A 65 4.13 -12.83 -1.09
CA LEU A 65 4.28 -13.66 0.12
C LEU A 65 3.45 -13.11 1.31
N LEU A 66 2.85 -11.92 1.17
CA LEU A 66 1.92 -11.34 2.15
C LEU A 66 0.47 -11.68 1.80
#